data_AF-A0A2N7W7C7-F1
#
_entry.id   AF-A0A2N7W7C7-F1
#
_cell.length_a   1.000
_cell.length_b   1.000
_cell.length_c   1.000
_cell.angle_alpha   90.00
_cell.angle_beta   90.00
_cell.angle_gamma   90.00
#
_symmetry.space_group_name_H-M   'P 1'
#
loop_
_entity.id
_entity.type
_entity.pdbx_description
1 polymer ?
#
loop_
_entity_poly.entity_id
_entity_poly.type
_entity_poly.pdbx_seq_one_letter_code
_entity_poly.pdbx_strand_id
1 'polypeptide(L)'
;MTEQVTPLLRTVAVNSKALDMDPTNTANSLTIRAARSTSAWARIADDMMELFESRGCRQYSHVSTIYQCSGAHLISVEFAAAVQAAVQTWRHSHQSLEQMRDALHEPAKLVAESSIAVRDAYQESTGQSFEALSASLWVAPFVMLPQVFTPGQLPETPQGFLPVPDAEGTLVARVSAVVAMGALGMETVSYGSENDGALFVNLVVIAGEGRIADKSKGAMRGHTDAVTFPFRGQLDACNSDIAPSPDFVCLSGLRNPDGVRTTVVPMSDVLAALSAEHVDELKKQQFDIRSQKTFIPGMNLILGSEHGIDGGEILLDVGGETWVRYSHSSIRVDEDEKPAAAEANAAFAAACLQHCTSVVVEPGDILLVNNRLALHGRGDVGGEAGGESRWILRTYGLDTTELTKGQRYSKPGYMLFP
;
A
#
# COMPACT_ATOMS: atom_id res chain seq x y z
N MET A 1 -23.98 -24.83 -46.40
CA MET A 1 -25.45 -24.99 -46.43
C MET A 1 -25.90 -25.00 -44.98
N THR A 2 -26.33 -23.83 -44.47
CA THR A 2 -27.68 -23.57 -43.88
C THR A 2 -27.88 -24.23 -42.51
N GLU A 3 -28.34 -23.62 -41.41
CA GLU A 3 -28.79 -22.27 -41.04
C GLU A 3 -29.16 -22.31 -39.52
N GLN A 4 -29.18 -21.14 -38.84
CA GLN A 4 -30.05 -20.75 -37.68
C GLN A 4 -29.96 -21.54 -36.34
N VAL A 5 -29.59 -20.96 -35.19
CA VAL A 5 -30.21 -19.90 -34.34
C VAL A 5 -31.59 -20.30 -33.73
N THR A 6 -31.59 -20.36 -32.39
CA THR A 6 -32.59 -20.54 -31.29
C THR A 6 -34.10 -20.32 -31.58
N PRO A 7 -35.08 -20.87 -30.80
CA PRO A 7 -35.35 -20.46 -29.38
C PRO A 7 -36.04 -21.52 -28.45
N LEU A 8 -36.08 -21.29 -27.12
CA LEU A 8 -37.33 -21.14 -26.33
C LEU A 8 -37.09 -21.12 -24.79
N LEU A 9 -37.33 -19.96 -24.19
CA LEU A 9 -37.78 -19.75 -22.81
C LEU A 9 -39.32 -19.68 -22.82
N ARG A 10 -39.98 -20.48 -21.97
CA ARG A 10 -41.34 -20.29 -21.38
C ARG A 10 -41.37 -21.22 -20.16
N THR A 11 -41.66 -20.79 -18.93
CA THR A 11 -42.99 -20.46 -18.36
C THR A 11 -42.69 -20.06 -16.89
N VAL A 12 -43.22 -19.02 -16.22
CA VAL A 12 -44.55 -18.81 -15.58
C VAL A 12 -44.41 -17.44 -14.85
N ALA A 13 -45.00 -16.30 -15.27
CA ALA A 13 -46.30 -15.72 -14.87
C ALA A 13 -46.57 -15.81 -13.33
N VAL A 14 -46.85 -14.80 -12.50
CA VAL A 14 -47.89 -13.75 -12.51
C VAL A 14 -47.68 -12.94 -11.21
N ASN A 15 -47.63 -11.60 -11.26
CA ASN A 15 -48.51 -10.71 -10.48
C ASN A 15 -48.20 -9.24 -10.76
N SER A 16 -49.00 -8.68 -11.66
CA SER A 16 -49.14 -7.26 -11.93
C SER A 16 -50.17 -6.63 -11.00
N LYS A 17 -49.88 -5.45 -10.43
CA LYS A 17 -50.90 -4.45 -10.11
C LYS A 17 -50.50 -3.10 -10.71
N ALA A 18 -51.27 -2.76 -11.74
CA ALA A 18 -51.64 -1.47 -12.32
C ALA A 18 -50.91 -0.19 -11.88
N LEU A 19 -50.39 0.54 -12.87
CA LEU A 19 -50.48 1.99 -12.96
C LEU A 19 -50.88 2.36 -14.40
N ASP A 20 -51.99 3.09 -14.51
CA ASP A 20 -52.50 3.72 -15.74
C ASP A 20 -51.46 4.65 -16.37
N MET A 21 -51.38 4.66 -17.70
CA MET A 21 -50.62 5.66 -18.47
C MET A 21 -51.57 6.57 -19.24
N ASP A 22 -51.44 7.86 -18.98
CA ASP A 22 -51.99 8.99 -19.76
C ASP A 22 -51.11 9.23 -21.00
N PRO A 23 -51.65 9.18 -22.24
CA PRO A 23 -50.85 9.26 -23.45
C PRO A 23 -50.75 10.70 -23.99
N THR A 24 -50.39 11.68 -23.17
CA THR A 24 -49.97 13.00 -23.67
C THR A 24 -48.94 13.69 -22.76
N ASN A 25 -47.64 13.35 -22.89
CA ASN A 25 -46.61 14.35 -22.62
C ASN A 25 -45.29 14.02 -23.32
N THR A 26 -44.86 14.94 -24.17
CA THR A 26 -43.60 14.93 -24.91
C THR A 26 -42.54 15.77 -24.19
N ALA A 27 -41.32 15.22 -24.12
CA ALA A 27 -40.02 15.86 -23.85
C ALA A 27 -39.54 16.01 -22.39
N ASN A 28 -38.27 15.58 -22.24
CA ASN A 28 -37.24 15.92 -21.25
C ASN A 28 -37.00 14.99 -20.03
N SER A 29 -35.69 14.66 -19.91
CA SER A 29 -34.91 14.06 -18.82
C SER A 29 -35.21 12.60 -18.39
N LEU A 30 -34.33 11.69 -18.84
CA LEU A 30 -34.17 10.36 -18.26
C LEU A 30 -33.21 10.45 -17.06
N THR A 31 -33.76 10.64 -15.86
CA THR A 31 -33.04 10.47 -14.61
C THR A 31 -33.26 9.05 -14.12
N ILE A 32 -32.29 8.15 -14.31
CA ILE A 32 -32.33 6.81 -13.71
C ILE A 32 -31.91 6.93 -12.24
N ARG A 33 -32.89 6.94 -11.33
CA ARG A 33 -32.66 6.60 -9.92
C ARG A 33 -32.56 5.07 -9.81
N ALA A 34 -31.34 4.57 -9.63
CA ALA A 34 -31.12 3.17 -9.29
C ALA A 34 -31.57 2.91 -7.84
N ALA A 35 -32.72 2.25 -7.68
CA ALA A 35 -33.10 1.65 -6.41
C ALA A 35 -32.20 0.43 -6.15
N ARG A 36 -31.40 0.50 -5.07
CA ARG A 36 -30.56 -0.60 -4.60
C ARG A 36 -31.46 -1.72 -4.06
N SER A 37 -31.49 -2.86 -4.75
CA SER A 37 -32.02 -4.13 -4.25
C SER A 37 -30.90 -5.17 -4.31
N THR A 38 -30.20 -5.35 -3.19
CA THR A 38 -29.06 -6.25 -2.99
C THR A 38 -29.44 -7.74 -3.01
N SER A 39 -30.72 -8.09 -3.04
CA SER A 39 -31.19 -9.47 -2.87
C SER A 39 -31.29 -10.30 -4.16
N ALA A 40 -31.26 -9.66 -5.34
CA ALA A 40 -31.34 -10.36 -6.63
C ALA A 40 -29.97 -10.89 -7.11
N TRP A 41 -28.89 -10.19 -6.76
CA TRP A 41 -27.52 -10.57 -7.14
C TRP A 41 -26.95 -11.70 -6.29
N ALA A 42 -27.33 -11.77 -5.00
CA ALA A 42 -26.93 -12.87 -4.12
C ALA A 42 -27.44 -14.23 -4.64
N ARG A 43 -28.67 -14.29 -5.15
CA ARG A 43 -29.24 -15.54 -5.68
C ARG A 43 -28.59 -16.00 -6.98
N ILE A 44 -28.15 -15.07 -7.84
CA ILE A 44 -27.43 -15.41 -9.07
C ILE A 44 -26.02 -15.95 -8.74
N ALA A 45 -25.38 -15.42 -7.71
CA ALA A 45 -24.08 -15.90 -7.25
C ALA A 45 -24.17 -17.30 -6.62
N ASP A 46 -25.21 -17.56 -5.81
CA ASP A 46 -25.45 -18.87 -5.20
C ASP A 46 -25.80 -19.93 -6.25
N ASP A 47 -26.66 -19.61 -7.22
CA ASP A 47 -27.04 -20.52 -8.31
C ASP A 47 -25.86 -20.83 -9.27
N MET A 48 -24.91 -19.89 -9.42
CA MET A 48 -23.69 -20.12 -10.21
C MET A 48 -22.69 -21.02 -9.47
N MET A 49 -22.57 -20.91 -8.14
CA MET A 49 -21.67 -21.75 -7.34
C MET A 49 -22.10 -23.21 -7.31
N GLU A 50 -23.41 -23.50 -7.20
CA GLU A 50 -23.94 -24.88 -7.25
C GLU A 50 -23.70 -25.56 -8.61
N LEU A 51 -23.68 -24.78 -9.70
CA LEU A 51 -23.43 -25.29 -11.05
C LEU A 51 -21.95 -25.65 -11.30
N PHE A 52 -21.02 -25.02 -10.59
CA PHE A 52 -19.58 -25.32 -10.66
C PHE A 52 -19.18 -26.55 -9.83
N GLU A 53 -19.83 -26.81 -8.69
CA GLU A 53 -19.53 -27.97 -7.85
C GLU A 53 -20.06 -29.29 -8.43
N SER A 54 -21.16 -29.26 -9.20
CA SER A 54 -21.79 -30.46 -9.76
C SER A 54 -21.06 -31.12 -10.94
N ARG A 55 -19.99 -30.52 -11.48
CA ARG A 55 -19.33 -30.99 -12.73
C ARG A 55 -17.89 -31.48 -12.59
N GLY A 56 -17.33 -31.58 -11.39
CA GLY A 56 -16.17 -32.44 -11.11
C GLY A 56 -14.96 -32.35 -12.07
N CYS A 57 -14.61 -31.16 -12.56
CA CYS A 57 -13.51 -30.98 -13.52
C CYS A 57 -12.33 -30.25 -12.87
N ARG A 58 -11.32 -31.01 -12.43
CA ARG A 58 -9.99 -30.48 -12.06
C ARG A 58 -9.17 -30.26 -13.33
N GLN A 59 -9.05 -29.03 -13.81
CA GLN A 59 -7.88 -28.57 -14.58
C GLN A 59 -7.90 -27.05 -14.77
N TYR A 60 -6.76 -26.43 -14.40
CA TYR A 60 -6.27 -25.09 -14.71
C TYR A 60 -7.23 -24.06 -15.34
N SER A 61 -7.52 -23.00 -14.59
CA SER A 61 -7.79 -21.67 -15.14
C SER A 61 -7.28 -20.58 -14.18
N HIS A 62 -6.22 -19.90 -14.61
CA HIS A 62 -5.82 -18.59 -14.12
C HIS A 62 -6.88 -17.53 -14.45
N VAL A 63 -6.83 -16.44 -13.68
CA VAL A 63 -7.47 -15.13 -13.87
C VAL A 63 -8.93 -15.04 -13.40
N SER A 64 -9.08 -14.51 -12.18
CA SER A 64 -9.88 -13.31 -11.87
C SER A 64 -10.20 -13.30 -10.37
N THR A 65 -9.24 -12.86 -9.56
CA THR A 65 -9.58 -12.34 -8.23
C THR A 65 -10.42 -11.09 -8.47
N ILE A 66 -11.68 -11.14 -8.05
CA ILE A 66 -12.67 -10.10 -8.28
C ILE A 66 -12.26 -8.85 -7.48
N TYR A 67 -11.57 -7.90 -8.12
CA TYR A 67 -11.43 -6.52 -7.66
C TYR A 67 -12.59 -5.72 -8.24
N GLN A 68 -13.72 -5.65 -7.52
CA GLN A 68 -14.83 -4.78 -7.91
C GLN A 68 -14.55 -3.33 -7.48
N CYS A 69 -14.15 -2.48 -8.43
CA CYS A 69 -14.60 -1.09 -8.69
C CYS A 69 -13.52 -0.15 -9.25
N SER A 70 -13.91 0.64 -10.25
CA SER A 70 -13.38 1.97 -10.66
C SER A 70 -12.14 2.05 -11.57
N GLY A 71 -12.08 3.14 -12.36
CA GLY A 71 -11.00 3.45 -13.31
C GLY A 71 -9.61 3.60 -12.69
N ALA A 72 -9.50 3.72 -11.36
CA ALA A 72 -8.21 3.72 -10.65
C ALA A 72 -7.41 2.42 -10.86
N HIS A 73 -8.09 1.28 -11.04
CA HIS A 73 -7.43 0.00 -11.31
C HIS A 73 -6.85 -0.08 -12.73
N LEU A 74 -7.51 0.50 -13.73
CA LEU A 74 -6.98 0.52 -15.11
C LEU A 74 -5.71 1.38 -15.15
N ILE A 75 -5.81 2.57 -14.58
CA ILE A 75 -4.74 3.56 -14.46
C ILE A 75 -3.46 2.94 -13.85
N SER A 76 -3.59 2.12 -12.81
CA SER A 76 -2.43 1.50 -12.15
C SER A 76 -1.79 0.37 -12.96
N VAL A 77 -2.55 -0.31 -13.83
CA VAL A 77 -2.03 -1.33 -14.76
C VAL A 77 -1.22 -0.67 -15.88
N GLU A 78 -1.72 0.42 -16.46
CA GLU A 78 -1.02 1.15 -17.52
C GLU A 78 0.28 1.78 -17.00
N PHE A 79 0.25 2.34 -15.79
CA PHE A 79 1.46 2.82 -15.12
C PHE A 79 2.45 1.69 -14.82
N ALA A 80 1.98 0.54 -14.33
CA ALA A 80 2.84 -0.63 -14.09
C ALA A 80 3.52 -1.11 -15.38
N ALA A 81 2.78 -1.17 -16.50
CA ALA A 81 3.33 -1.53 -17.80
C ALA A 81 4.40 -0.54 -18.29
N ALA A 82 4.17 0.77 -18.09
CA ALA A 82 5.13 1.80 -18.44
C ALA A 82 6.44 1.69 -17.63
N VAL A 83 6.34 1.45 -16.31
CA VAL A 83 7.51 1.18 -15.46
C VAL A 83 8.24 -0.08 -15.94
N GLN A 84 7.51 -1.17 -16.19
CA GLN A 84 8.09 -2.42 -16.67
C GLN A 84 8.89 -2.23 -17.97
N ALA A 85 8.32 -1.52 -18.94
CA ALA A 85 8.96 -1.24 -20.23
C ALA A 85 10.24 -0.39 -20.09
N ALA A 86 10.21 0.64 -19.24
CA ALA A 86 11.36 1.48 -18.98
C ALA A 86 12.48 0.70 -18.27
N VAL A 87 12.13 -0.12 -17.27
CA VAL A 87 13.09 -0.97 -16.55
C VAL A 87 13.69 -2.05 -17.46
N GLN A 88 12.90 -2.67 -18.34
CA GLN A 88 13.41 -3.64 -19.32
C GLN A 88 14.41 -3.00 -20.28
N THR A 89 14.11 -1.79 -20.77
CA THR A 89 15.02 -1.03 -21.64
C THR A 89 16.30 -0.64 -20.90
N TRP A 90 16.19 -0.15 -19.67
CA TRP A 90 17.34 0.16 -18.82
C TRP A 90 18.20 -1.08 -18.52
N ARG A 91 17.57 -2.24 -18.28
CA ARG A 91 18.22 -3.53 -18.01
C ARG A 91 19.01 -4.02 -19.22
N HIS A 92 18.58 -3.76 -20.45
CA HIS A 92 19.36 -4.12 -21.65
C HIS A 92 20.74 -3.43 -21.70
N SER A 93 20.84 -2.22 -21.12
CA SER A 93 22.10 -1.47 -21.01
C SER A 93 22.96 -1.86 -19.81
N HIS A 94 22.38 -2.57 -18.83
CA HIS A 94 23.05 -2.99 -17.60
C HIS A 94 23.01 -4.52 -17.50
N GLN A 95 23.91 -5.17 -18.25
CA GLN A 95 23.85 -6.61 -18.48
C GLN A 95 24.28 -7.45 -17.26
N SER A 96 25.13 -6.92 -16.38
CA SER A 96 25.60 -7.65 -15.18
C SER A 96 24.81 -7.30 -13.90
N LEU A 97 24.76 -8.25 -12.96
CA LEU A 97 24.17 -8.02 -11.63
C LEU A 97 24.92 -6.95 -10.83
N GLU A 98 26.24 -6.85 -11.03
CA GLU A 98 27.07 -5.81 -10.42
C GLU A 98 26.65 -4.41 -10.87
N GLN A 99 26.43 -4.21 -12.17
CA GLN A 99 25.94 -2.93 -12.68
C GLN A 99 24.57 -2.54 -12.10
N MET A 100 23.68 -3.52 -11.93
CA MET A 100 22.38 -3.28 -11.30
C MET A 100 22.50 -2.92 -9.82
N ARG A 101 23.36 -3.63 -9.09
CA ARG A 101 23.66 -3.35 -7.68
C ARG A 101 24.23 -1.94 -7.52
N ASP A 102 25.20 -1.59 -8.36
CA ASP A 102 25.88 -0.29 -8.28
C ASP A 102 24.91 0.87 -8.55
N ALA A 103 23.94 0.69 -9.46
CA ALA A 103 22.88 1.69 -9.69
C ALA A 103 22.00 1.93 -8.44
N LEU A 104 21.80 0.92 -7.59
CA LEU A 104 21.04 1.05 -6.34
C LEU A 104 21.82 1.78 -5.24
N HIS A 105 23.12 1.99 -5.38
CA HIS A 105 23.89 2.87 -4.47
C HIS A 105 23.61 4.35 -4.73
N GLU A 106 23.14 4.72 -5.92
CA GLU A 106 22.79 6.08 -6.33
C GLU A 106 21.37 6.14 -6.92
N PRO A 107 20.31 5.86 -6.14
CA PRO A 107 18.95 5.76 -6.65
C PRO A 107 18.47 7.05 -7.35
N ALA A 108 18.93 8.22 -6.93
CA ALA A 108 18.62 9.49 -7.59
C ALA A 108 19.10 9.53 -9.06
N LYS A 109 20.28 8.95 -9.35
CA LYS A 109 20.80 8.85 -10.71
C LYS A 109 19.97 7.88 -11.54
N LEU A 110 19.61 6.73 -10.98
CA LEU A 110 18.70 5.76 -11.62
C LEU A 110 17.36 6.41 -11.99
N VAL A 111 16.77 7.19 -11.08
CA VAL A 111 15.51 7.93 -11.33
C VAL A 111 15.69 8.97 -12.44
N ALA A 112 16.79 9.73 -12.44
CA ALA A 112 17.06 10.73 -13.47
C ALA A 112 17.17 10.10 -14.88
N GLU A 113 17.71 8.89 -14.98
CA GLU A 113 17.87 8.16 -16.25
C GLU A 113 16.58 7.50 -16.75
N SER A 114 15.64 7.17 -15.86
CA SER A 114 14.49 6.30 -16.18
C SER A 114 13.12 6.98 -16.11
N SER A 115 12.95 8.01 -15.28
CA SER A 115 11.65 8.64 -15.03
C SER A 115 10.99 9.22 -16.29
N ILE A 116 11.77 9.85 -17.17
CA ILE A 116 11.28 10.37 -18.46
C ILE A 116 10.73 9.23 -19.33
N ALA A 117 11.47 8.11 -19.43
CA ALA A 117 11.04 6.96 -20.22
C ALA A 117 9.73 6.35 -19.70
N VAL A 118 9.52 6.33 -18.37
CA VAL A 118 8.25 5.88 -17.78
C VAL A 118 7.10 6.81 -18.19
N ARG A 119 7.31 8.13 -18.10
CA ARG A 119 6.29 9.13 -18.43
C ARG A 119 5.92 9.07 -19.91
N ASP A 120 6.92 8.99 -20.78
CA ASP A 120 6.73 8.87 -22.22
C ASP A 120 5.98 7.57 -22.55
N ALA A 121 6.39 6.43 -21.99
CA ALA A 121 5.73 5.14 -22.23
C ALA A 121 4.25 5.14 -21.75
N TYR A 122 3.95 5.77 -20.62
CA TYR A 122 2.57 5.91 -20.15
C TYR A 122 1.74 6.81 -21.09
N GLN A 123 2.29 7.95 -21.49
CA GLN A 123 1.59 8.89 -22.36
C GLN A 123 1.39 8.31 -23.77
N GLU A 124 2.36 7.59 -24.31
CA GLU A 124 2.25 6.91 -25.61
C GLU A 124 1.18 5.81 -25.60
N SER A 125 1.09 5.04 -24.50
CA SER A 125 0.14 3.93 -24.41
C SER A 125 -1.29 4.37 -24.12
N THR A 126 -1.48 5.45 -23.34
CA THR A 126 -2.82 5.89 -22.88
C THR A 126 -3.33 7.15 -23.58
N GLY A 127 -2.44 7.97 -24.16
CA GLY A 127 -2.74 9.32 -24.62
C GLY A 127 -3.03 10.32 -23.50
N GLN A 128 -2.83 9.95 -22.23
CA GLN A 128 -3.14 10.77 -21.06
C GLN A 128 -1.87 11.44 -20.49
N SER A 129 -2.07 12.57 -19.80
CA SER A 129 -0.99 13.25 -19.07
C SER A 129 -0.57 12.44 -17.85
N PHE A 130 0.75 12.28 -17.69
CA PHE A 130 1.33 11.63 -16.52
C PHE A 130 1.13 12.45 -15.23
N GLU A 131 1.05 13.78 -15.33
CA GLU A 131 0.81 14.66 -14.19
C GLU A 131 -0.55 14.39 -13.55
N ALA A 132 -1.59 14.17 -14.37
CA ALA A 132 -2.92 13.83 -13.87
C ALA A 132 -2.95 12.44 -13.20
N LEU A 133 -2.26 11.45 -13.79
CA LEU A 133 -2.02 10.16 -13.17
C LEU A 133 -1.36 10.35 -11.80
N SER A 134 -0.20 11.01 -11.77
CA SER A 134 0.59 11.20 -10.55
C SER A 134 -0.25 11.86 -9.45
N ALA A 135 -0.96 12.95 -9.77
CA ALA A 135 -1.83 13.64 -8.81
C ALA A 135 -2.91 12.70 -8.24
N SER A 136 -3.51 11.84 -9.07
CA SER A 136 -4.52 10.87 -8.61
C SER A 136 -3.94 9.79 -7.70
N LEU A 137 -2.70 9.32 -7.96
CA LEU A 137 -2.04 8.31 -7.15
C LEU A 137 -1.57 8.87 -5.79
N TRP A 138 -1.18 10.14 -5.75
CA TRP A 138 -0.77 10.84 -4.53
C TRP A 138 -1.90 11.00 -3.50
N VAL A 139 -3.16 10.99 -3.95
CA VAL A 139 -4.36 11.05 -3.07
C VAL A 139 -5.01 9.69 -2.87
N ALA A 140 -4.47 8.62 -3.48
CA ALA A 140 -4.98 7.27 -3.26
C ALA A 140 -4.47 6.73 -1.91
N PRO A 141 -5.29 6.01 -1.13
CA PRO A 141 -4.85 5.37 0.11
C PRO A 141 -3.81 4.26 -0.15
N PHE A 142 -3.88 3.61 -1.31
CA PHE A 142 -2.88 2.68 -1.81
C PHE A 142 -2.99 2.54 -3.33
N VAL A 143 -1.92 2.05 -3.95
CA VAL A 143 -1.81 1.80 -5.39
C VAL A 143 -1.18 0.42 -5.59
N MET A 144 -1.86 -0.45 -6.34
CA MET A 144 -1.31 -1.73 -6.77
C MET A 144 -0.74 -1.59 -8.18
N LEU A 145 0.54 -1.93 -8.35
CA LEU A 145 1.24 -2.01 -9.62
C LEU A 145 1.45 -3.49 -9.97
N PRO A 146 0.46 -4.14 -10.61
CA PRO A 146 0.54 -5.56 -10.89
C PRO A 146 1.58 -5.85 -11.96
N GLN A 147 2.37 -6.90 -11.77
CA GLN A 147 3.37 -7.39 -12.73
C GLN A 147 4.32 -6.30 -13.25
N VAL A 148 4.60 -5.28 -12.41
CA VAL A 148 5.45 -4.14 -12.74
C VAL A 148 6.91 -4.55 -12.98
N PHE A 149 7.31 -5.73 -12.51
CA PHE A 149 8.56 -6.37 -12.90
C PHE A 149 8.35 -7.85 -13.19
N THR A 150 9.18 -8.39 -14.09
CA THR A 150 9.21 -9.83 -14.34
C THR A 150 10.00 -10.51 -13.22
N PRO A 151 9.41 -11.49 -12.49
CA PRO A 151 10.15 -12.24 -11.47
C PRO A 151 11.40 -12.90 -12.06
N GLY A 152 12.54 -12.70 -11.40
CA GLY A 152 13.82 -13.30 -11.77
C GLY A 152 14.19 -14.49 -10.88
N GLN A 153 15.39 -15.05 -11.08
CA GLN A 153 15.91 -16.08 -10.19
C GLN A 153 16.09 -15.53 -8.76
N LEU A 154 15.65 -16.30 -7.78
CA LEU A 154 15.76 -16.01 -6.36
C LEU A 154 16.52 -17.13 -5.64
N PRO A 155 17.34 -16.81 -4.62
CA PRO A 155 17.85 -17.81 -3.70
C PRO A 155 16.73 -18.30 -2.76
N GLU A 156 17.11 -19.17 -1.83
CA GLU A 156 16.29 -19.42 -0.64
C GLU A 156 15.96 -18.09 0.06
N THR A 157 14.76 -18.03 0.62
CA THR A 157 14.28 -16.89 1.38
C THR A 157 15.23 -16.61 2.56
N PRO A 158 15.66 -15.37 2.77
CA PRO A 158 16.44 -15.00 3.94
C PRO A 158 15.68 -15.26 5.24
N GLN A 159 16.41 -15.42 6.35
CA GLN A 159 15.84 -15.64 7.69
C GLN A 159 15.91 -14.39 8.57
N GLY A 160 16.17 -13.22 7.98
CA GLY A 160 16.31 -11.94 8.68
C GLY A 160 16.12 -10.75 7.73
N PHE A 161 15.96 -9.56 8.32
CA PHE A 161 15.74 -8.31 7.57
C PHE A 161 16.87 -7.98 6.60
N LEU A 162 18.10 -8.32 6.96
CA LEU A 162 19.31 -8.02 6.20
C LEU A 162 20.30 -9.20 6.21
N PRO A 163 21.20 -9.26 5.20
CA PRO A 163 21.20 -8.44 3.99
C PRO A 163 20.08 -8.87 3.01
N VAL A 164 19.68 -7.97 2.10
CA VAL A 164 18.93 -8.35 0.90
C VAL A 164 19.94 -8.96 -0.08
N PRO A 165 19.82 -10.24 -0.49
CA PRO A 165 20.75 -10.85 -1.44
C PRO A 165 20.74 -10.15 -2.78
N ASP A 166 21.89 -10.05 -3.45
CA ASP A 166 22.01 -9.51 -4.82
C ASP A 166 21.81 -10.62 -5.86
N ALA A 167 20.55 -11.03 -6.02
CA ALA A 167 20.11 -11.96 -7.07
C ALA A 167 19.32 -11.19 -8.14
N GLU A 168 19.17 -11.76 -9.34
CA GLU A 168 18.44 -11.10 -10.43
C GLU A 168 17.03 -10.68 -10.00
N GLY A 169 16.28 -11.59 -9.36
CA GLY A 169 14.91 -11.31 -8.90
C GLY A 169 14.83 -10.20 -7.85
N THR A 170 15.79 -10.11 -6.93
CA THR A 170 15.80 -9.03 -5.93
C THR A 170 16.28 -7.71 -6.52
N LEU A 171 17.22 -7.72 -7.45
CA LEU A 171 17.75 -6.52 -8.09
C LEU A 171 16.70 -5.87 -9.00
N VAL A 172 15.99 -6.66 -9.83
CA VAL A 172 14.94 -6.11 -10.71
C VAL A 172 13.77 -5.54 -9.91
N ALA A 173 13.38 -6.18 -8.80
CA ALA A 173 12.34 -5.68 -7.91
C ALA A 173 12.74 -4.34 -7.29
N ARG A 174 13.97 -4.23 -6.77
CA ARG A 174 14.51 -3.00 -6.17
C ARG A 174 14.59 -1.86 -7.18
N VAL A 175 15.13 -2.13 -8.37
CA VAL A 175 15.19 -1.14 -9.47
C VAL A 175 13.78 -0.67 -9.83
N SER A 176 12.83 -1.59 -10.00
CA SER A 176 11.46 -1.24 -10.39
C SER A 176 10.74 -0.40 -9.34
N ALA A 177 10.97 -0.69 -8.05
CA ALA A 177 10.46 0.13 -6.95
C ALA A 177 11.04 1.56 -6.97
N VAL A 178 12.36 1.69 -7.17
CA VAL A 178 13.03 3.01 -7.27
C VAL A 178 12.49 3.79 -8.46
N VAL A 179 12.39 3.16 -9.63
CA VAL A 179 11.91 3.79 -10.86
C VAL A 179 10.43 4.19 -10.75
N ALA A 180 9.57 3.33 -10.21
CA ALA A 180 8.15 3.64 -10.01
C ALA A 180 7.95 4.85 -9.09
N MET A 181 8.62 4.87 -7.92
CA MET A 181 8.51 5.98 -6.99
C MET A 181 9.11 7.27 -7.56
N GLY A 182 10.26 7.15 -8.23
CA GLY A 182 10.92 8.27 -8.92
C GLY A 182 10.07 8.91 -10.01
N ALA A 183 9.36 8.11 -10.81
CA ALA A 183 8.45 8.61 -11.83
C ALA A 183 7.33 9.48 -11.21
N LEU A 184 6.82 9.07 -10.04
CA LEU A 184 5.83 9.80 -9.24
C LEU A 184 6.38 11.01 -8.48
N GLY A 185 7.68 11.32 -8.63
CA GLY A 185 8.31 12.48 -8.00
C GLY A 185 8.79 12.26 -6.57
N MET A 186 8.85 11.01 -6.11
CA MET A 186 9.41 10.66 -4.80
C MET A 186 10.88 10.24 -4.92
N GLU A 187 11.67 10.52 -3.89
CA GLU A 187 12.92 9.80 -3.67
C GLU A 187 12.64 8.49 -2.93
N THR A 188 13.41 7.45 -3.27
CA THR A 188 13.49 6.24 -2.46
C THR A 188 14.46 6.50 -1.31
N VAL A 189 13.99 6.34 -0.07
CA VAL A 189 14.72 6.74 1.13
C VAL A 189 14.79 5.63 2.17
N SER A 190 15.72 5.77 3.11
CA SER A 190 15.81 4.96 4.34
C SER A 190 16.06 5.86 5.55
N TYR A 191 15.96 5.30 6.75
CA TYR A 191 16.24 6.01 8.01
C TYR A 191 17.42 5.32 8.70
N GLY A 192 18.46 6.05 9.07
CA GLY A 192 19.66 5.48 9.71
C GLY A 192 19.35 4.73 11.01
N SER A 193 18.28 5.15 11.70
CA SER A 193 17.78 4.55 12.93
C SER A 193 17.04 3.22 12.72
N GLU A 194 16.69 2.85 11.49
CA GLU A 194 15.98 1.62 11.19
C GLU A 194 16.81 0.71 10.28
N ASN A 195 17.09 -0.51 10.74
CA ASN A 195 17.83 -1.54 9.98
C ASN A 195 19.13 -0.99 9.35
N ASP A 196 19.93 -0.27 10.15
CA ASP A 196 21.21 0.33 9.74
C ASP A 196 21.12 1.23 8.50
N GLY A 197 19.95 1.83 8.25
CA GLY A 197 19.73 2.68 7.08
C GLY A 197 19.70 1.94 5.75
N ALA A 198 19.48 0.63 5.73
CA ALA A 198 19.37 -0.12 4.50
C ALA A 198 18.20 0.37 3.64
N LEU A 199 18.46 0.62 2.34
CA LEU A 199 17.45 1.11 1.39
C LEU A 199 16.29 0.12 1.19
N PHE A 200 16.57 -1.17 1.29
CA PHE A 200 15.59 -2.25 1.20
C PHE A 200 15.82 -3.26 2.31
N VAL A 201 14.73 -3.83 2.83
CA VAL A 201 14.77 -4.87 3.86
C VAL A 201 13.86 -6.03 3.49
N ASN A 202 14.23 -7.23 3.94
CA ASN A 202 13.43 -8.44 3.78
C ASN A 202 12.28 -8.49 4.80
N LEU A 203 11.04 -8.54 4.34
CA LEU A 203 9.89 -8.90 5.15
C LEU A 203 9.62 -10.39 5.02
N VAL A 204 10.26 -11.15 5.91
CA VAL A 204 10.30 -12.62 5.94
C VAL A 204 9.93 -13.14 7.33
N VAL A 205 9.71 -14.45 7.43
CA VAL A 205 9.67 -15.13 8.74
C VAL A 205 11.09 -15.15 9.30
N ILE A 206 11.24 -14.63 10.52
CA ILE A 206 12.52 -14.54 11.22
C ILE A 206 12.71 -15.80 12.05
N ALA A 207 13.86 -16.46 11.88
CA ALA A 207 14.21 -17.65 12.62
C ALA A 207 14.52 -17.35 14.10
N GLY A 208 14.39 -18.37 14.95
CA GLY A 208 14.71 -18.30 16.36
C GLY A 208 13.50 -18.12 17.26
N GLU A 209 13.76 -17.77 18.51
CA GLU A 209 12.75 -17.64 19.57
C GLU A 209 12.55 -16.17 19.98
N GLY A 210 11.39 -15.89 20.56
CA GLY A 210 11.07 -14.62 21.17
C GLY A 210 10.31 -13.66 20.27
N ARG A 211 10.01 -12.49 20.83
CA ARG A 211 8.93 -11.62 20.34
C ARG A 211 9.09 -11.13 18.90
N ILE A 212 10.30 -11.04 18.36
CA ILE A 212 10.53 -10.64 16.95
C ILE A 212 10.19 -11.81 16.01
N ALA A 213 10.67 -13.02 16.32
CA ALA A 213 10.35 -14.23 15.58
C ALA A 213 8.83 -14.52 15.65
N ASP A 214 8.24 -14.45 16.85
CA ASP A 214 6.78 -14.65 17.04
C ASP A 214 5.97 -13.65 16.22
N LYS A 215 6.33 -12.36 16.29
CA LYS A 215 5.67 -11.32 15.51
C LYS A 215 5.83 -11.55 14.02
N SER A 216 6.99 -12.02 13.55
CA SER A 216 7.26 -12.27 12.13
C SER A 216 6.34 -13.33 11.52
N LYS A 217 5.82 -14.27 12.33
CA LYS A 217 4.87 -15.32 11.91
C LYS A 217 3.41 -14.86 11.99
N GLY A 218 3.08 -13.98 12.93
CA GLY A 218 1.70 -13.57 13.20
C GLY A 218 1.19 -12.40 12.36
N ALA A 219 -0.13 -12.20 12.46
CA ALA A 219 -0.84 -11.04 11.95
C ALA A 219 -0.35 -9.73 12.57
N MET A 220 -0.40 -8.67 11.78
CA MET A 220 -0.08 -7.31 12.20
C MET A 220 -1.29 -6.41 11.97
N ARG A 221 -1.68 -5.70 13.02
CA ARG A 221 -2.73 -4.67 12.95
C ARG A 221 -2.24 -3.45 12.16
N GLY A 222 -3.20 -2.65 11.68
CA GLY A 222 -2.96 -1.42 10.96
C GLY A 222 -2.02 -0.46 11.71
N HIS A 223 -1.02 0.06 11.01
CA HIS A 223 -0.15 1.13 11.47
C HIS A 223 0.38 1.99 10.31
N THR A 224 0.87 3.18 10.64
CA THR A 224 1.78 3.99 9.81
C THR A 224 3.23 3.68 10.20
N ASP A 225 4.15 3.74 9.24
CA ASP A 225 5.59 3.64 9.50
C ASP A 225 6.18 4.98 9.96
N ALA A 226 7.22 4.90 10.79
CA ALA A 226 7.90 6.04 11.42
C ALA A 226 6.94 6.98 12.17
N VAL A 227 6.01 6.41 12.95
CA VAL A 227 4.87 7.12 13.58
C VAL A 227 5.25 8.31 14.47
N THR A 228 6.48 8.36 14.98
CA THR A 228 7.00 9.43 15.83
C THR A 228 7.70 10.54 15.05
N PHE A 229 8.00 10.36 13.77
CA PHE A 229 8.66 11.37 12.94
C PHE A 229 7.68 12.46 12.49
N PRO A 230 8.17 13.68 12.19
CA PRO A 230 7.32 14.75 11.70
C PRO A 230 6.65 14.37 10.36
N PHE A 231 5.59 15.08 10.00
CA PHE A 231 5.07 14.99 8.64
C PHE A 231 5.92 15.84 7.69
N ARG A 232 5.96 15.50 6.40
CA ARG A 232 6.54 16.36 5.35
C ARG A 232 6.04 17.81 5.52
N GLY A 233 6.95 18.78 5.47
CA GLY A 233 6.70 20.20 5.70
C GLY A 233 6.71 20.65 7.16
N GLN A 234 6.86 19.73 8.11
CA GLN A 234 7.02 20.03 9.54
C GLN A 234 8.43 19.68 10.02
N LEU A 235 8.89 20.42 11.02
CA LEU A 235 10.10 20.08 11.77
C LEU A 235 9.71 19.37 13.06
N ASP A 236 10.55 18.44 13.51
CA ASP A 236 10.40 17.91 14.86
C ASP A 236 10.64 19.01 15.90
N ALA A 237 9.84 18.97 16.97
CA ALA A 237 9.80 20.02 17.99
C ALA A 237 11.07 20.08 18.85
N CYS A 238 11.77 18.95 19.00
CA CYS A 238 12.94 18.83 19.87
C CYS A 238 14.25 18.78 19.09
N ASN A 239 14.23 18.29 17.85
CA ASN A 239 15.40 18.19 16.99
C ASN A 239 15.03 18.36 15.51
N SER A 240 15.24 19.56 14.97
CA SER A 240 14.93 19.89 13.57
C SER A 240 15.66 19.05 12.51
N ASP A 241 16.70 18.30 12.90
CA ASP A 241 17.40 17.39 11.99
C ASP A 241 16.66 16.06 11.80
N ILE A 242 15.64 15.75 12.61
CA ILE A 242 14.82 14.56 12.40
C ILE A 242 13.99 14.73 11.12
N ALA A 243 14.22 13.82 10.17
CA ALA A 243 13.52 13.79 8.89
C ALA A 243 12.06 13.37 9.06
N PRO A 244 11.17 13.78 8.14
CA PRO A 244 9.78 13.37 8.19
C PRO A 244 9.61 11.86 7.94
N SER A 245 8.52 11.32 8.50
CA SER A 245 7.97 10.00 8.19
C SER A 245 7.71 9.87 6.68
N PRO A 246 7.74 8.64 6.12
CA PRO A 246 7.61 8.48 4.68
C PRO A 246 6.22 8.89 4.21
N ASP A 247 6.10 9.30 2.95
CA ASP A 247 4.79 9.52 2.32
C ASP A 247 4.20 8.18 1.87
N PHE A 248 5.05 7.25 1.42
CA PHE A 248 4.65 5.92 0.96
C PHE A 248 5.50 4.81 1.55
N VAL A 249 4.85 3.70 1.89
CA VAL A 249 5.48 2.40 2.13
C VAL A 249 5.35 1.57 0.87
N CYS A 250 6.48 1.08 0.35
CA CYS A 250 6.54 0.29 -0.87
C CYS A 250 6.86 -1.16 -0.55
N LEU A 251 6.01 -2.09 -1.01
CA LEU A 251 6.12 -3.53 -0.81
C LEU A 251 6.26 -4.24 -2.15
N SER A 252 7.42 -4.82 -2.43
CA SER A 252 7.68 -5.57 -3.67
C SER A 252 7.55 -7.08 -3.43
N GLY A 253 6.63 -7.74 -4.12
CA GLY A 253 6.38 -9.18 -3.99
C GLY A 253 7.44 -10.01 -4.70
N LEU A 254 8.23 -10.79 -3.95
CA LEU A 254 9.19 -11.74 -4.52
C LEU A 254 8.66 -13.17 -4.51
N ARG A 255 8.07 -13.57 -3.38
CA ARG A 255 7.53 -14.92 -3.16
C ARG A 255 6.36 -14.84 -2.17
N ASN A 256 5.21 -15.44 -2.49
CA ASN A 256 4.05 -15.46 -1.59
C ASN A 256 3.19 -16.73 -1.81
N PRO A 257 3.74 -17.93 -1.52
CA PRO A 257 3.14 -19.20 -1.95
C PRO A 257 1.75 -19.45 -1.35
N ASP A 258 1.50 -18.90 -0.16
CA ASP A 258 0.24 -19.06 0.57
C ASP A 258 -0.74 -17.90 0.34
N GLY A 259 -0.41 -16.97 -0.54
CA GLY A 259 -1.26 -15.80 -0.83
C GLY A 259 -1.55 -14.95 0.41
N VAL A 260 -0.58 -14.82 1.32
CA VAL A 260 -0.76 -14.07 2.57
C VAL A 260 -1.09 -12.62 2.24
N ARG A 261 -2.23 -12.18 2.77
CA ARG A 261 -2.80 -10.85 2.52
C ARG A 261 -2.05 -9.76 3.29
N THR A 262 -1.75 -8.68 2.61
CA THR A 262 -1.46 -7.38 3.21
C THR A 262 -2.79 -6.69 3.49
N THR A 263 -2.95 -6.16 4.69
CA THR A 263 -4.15 -5.38 5.05
C THR A 263 -3.89 -3.91 4.83
N VAL A 264 -4.83 -3.19 4.24
CA VAL A 264 -4.81 -1.74 4.09
C VAL A 264 -6.12 -1.19 4.66
N VAL A 265 -6.02 -0.12 5.44
CA VAL A 265 -7.17 0.54 6.08
C VAL A 265 -7.23 1.98 5.55
N PRO A 266 -8.05 2.25 4.52
CA PRO A 266 -8.24 3.61 3.99
C PRO A 266 -8.84 4.56 5.03
N MET A 267 -8.25 5.74 5.22
CA MET A 267 -8.76 6.72 6.19
C MET A 267 -10.12 7.28 5.82
N SER A 268 -10.47 7.37 4.54
CA SER A 268 -11.81 7.81 4.10
C SER A 268 -12.93 6.97 4.73
N ASP A 269 -12.75 5.66 4.80
CA ASP A 269 -13.76 4.73 5.31
C ASP A 269 -13.81 4.76 6.84
N VAL A 270 -12.64 4.86 7.48
CA VAL A 270 -12.53 4.99 8.95
C VAL A 270 -13.16 6.29 9.42
N LEU A 271 -12.83 7.42 8.79
CA LEU A 271 -13.37 8.74 9.15
C LEU A 271 -14.89 8.81 8.96
N ALA A 272 -15.43 8.16 7.91
CA ALA A 272 -16.87 8.09 7.67
C ALA A 272 -17.63 7.27 8.74
N ALA A 273 -16.94 6.39 9.48
CA ALA A 273 -17.51 5.57 10.54
C ALA A 273 -17.42 6.22 11.93
N LEU A 274 -16.64 7.29 12.09
CA LEU A 274 -16.47 8.00 13.35
C LEU A 274 -17.47 9.14 13.49
N SER A 275 -17.83 9.48 14.74
CA SER A 275 -18.57 10.72 15.01
C SER A 275 -17.67 11.94 14.85
N ALA A 276 -18.26 13.11 14.63
CA ALA A 276 -17.52 14.36 14.57
C ALA A 276 -16.74 14.62 15.87
N GLU A 277 -17.35 14.28 17.01
CA GLU A 277 -16.71 14.42 18.32
C GLU A 277 -15.47 13.53 18.45
N HIS A 278 -15.53 12.28 17.98
CA HIS A 278 -14.35 11.40 17.98
C HIS A 278 -13.25 11.95 17.08
N VAL A 279 -13.58 12.43 15.88
CA VAL A 279 -12.60 13.04 14.98
C VAL A 279 -11.94 14.26 15.63
N ASP A 280 -12.73 15.12 16.28
CA ASP A 280 -12.22 16.30 16.99
C ASP A 280 -11.29 15.92 18.15
N GLU A 281 -11.62 14.89 18.93
CA GLU A 281 -10.71 14.38 19.98
C GLU A 281 -9.40 13.82 19.41
N LEU A 282 -9.45 13.08 18.31
CA LEU A 282 -8.27 12.50 17.67
C LEU A 282 -7.32 13.55 17.07
N LYS A 283 -7.82 14.76 16.81
CA LYS A 283 -7.06 15.92 16.31
C LYS A 283 -6.37 16.74 17.40
N LYS A 284 -6.67 16.50 18.68
CA LYS A 284 -6.05 17.24 19.78
C LYS A 284 -4.66 16.69 20.11
N GLN A 285 -3.79 17.58 20.55
CA GLN A 285 -2.48 17.31 21.12
C GLN A 285 -2.59 16.68 22.51
N GLN A 286 -2.93 15.40 22.57
CA GLN A 286 -3.27 14.73 23.83
C GLN A 286 -2.83 13.27 23.95
N PHE A 287 -2.21 12.71 22.93
CA PHE A 287 -1.76 11.32 22.88
C PHE A 287 -0.24 11.22 23.01
N ASP A 288 0.24 10.30 23.84
CA ASP A 288 1.66 9.97 23.88
C ASP A 288 1.97 8.92 22.80
N ILE A 289 2.84 9.27 21.87
CA ILE A 289 3.20 8.42 20.72
C ILE A 289 4.63 7.92 20.91
N ARG A 290 4.79 6.59 20.98
CA ARG A 290 6.09 5.91 21.19
C ARG A 290 6.57 5.22 19.93
N SER A 291 7.89 5.08 19.80
CA SER A 291 8.51 4.62 18.57
C SER A 291 8.23 3.15 18.27
N GLN A 292 8.21 2.81 16.99
CA GLN A 292 8.16 1.41 16.56
C GLN A 292 9.47 0.71 16.91
N LYS A 293 9.38 -0.56 17.29
CA LYS A 293 10.52 -1.31 17.84
C LYS A 293 11.73 -1.43 16.91
N THR A 294 11.53 -1.38 15.60
CA THR A 294 12.60 -1.47 14.60
C THR A 294 13.47 -0.22 14.57
N PHE A 295 12.95 0.93 15.03
CA PHE A 295 13.66 2.20 15.10
C PHE A 295 14.39 2.42 16.43
N ILE A 296 13.89 1.85 17.53
CA ILE A 296 14.39 2.12 18.89
C ILE A 296 15.90 1.87 19.04
N PRO A 297 16.49 0.75 18.57
CA PRO A 297 17.93 0.52 18.72
C PRO A 297 18.77 1.59 18.02
N GLY A 298 18.43 1.96 16.78
CA GLY A 298 19.16 2.97 16.04
C GLY A 298 18.93 4.38 16.58
N MET A 299 17.72 4.71 17.03
CA MET A 299 17.46 5.97 17.74
C MET A 299 18.31 6.10 19.01
N ASN A 300 18.38 5.05 19.84
CA ASN A 300 19.23 5.10 21.04
C ASN A 300 20.71 5.29 20.68
N LEU A 301 21.17 4.69 19.58
CA LEU A 301 22.55 4.85 19.12
C LEU A 301 22.83 6.27 18.60
N ILE A 302 21.88 6.86 17.86
CA ILE A 302 22.06 8.10 17.10
C ILE A 302 21.66 9.34 17.91
N LEU A 303 20.52 9.27 18.59
CA LEU A 303 19.93 10.34 19.41
C LEU A 303 20.29 10.22 20.90
N GLY A 304 20.82 9.07 21.34
CA GLY A 304 21.08 8.78 22.75
C GLY A 304 19.83 8.37 23.55
N SER A 305 18.65 8.37 22.94
CA SER A 305 17.38 7.96 23.57
C SER A 305 16.32 7.57 22.53
N GLU A 306 15.23 6.94 22.97
CA GLU A 306 14.04 6.73 22.13
C GLU A 306 13.39 8.09 21.81
N HIS A 307 13.08 8.33 20.53
CA HIS A 307 12.22 9.43 20.15
C HIS A 307 10.75 9.10 20.45
N GLY A 308 10.05 9.98 21.16
CA GLY A 308 8.59 9.95 21.28
C GLY A 308 7.99 11.33 21.06
N ILE A 309 6.67 11.38 20.99
CA ILE A 309 5.89 12.61 21.00
C ILE A 309 5.02 12.58 22.25
N ASP A 310 5.20 13.53 23.15
CA ASP A 310 4.34 13.70 24.31
C ASP A 310 3.24 14.70 23.94
N GLY A 311 1.97 14.30 24.10
CA GLY A 311 0.83 15.13 23.69
C GLY A 311 0.72 15.41 22.19
N GLY A 312 0.96 14.42 21.33
CA GLY A 312 0.69 14.52 19.89
C GLY A 312 -0.77 14.28 19.51
N GLU A 313 -1.10 14.54 18.25
CA GLU A 313 -2.37 14.19 17.60
C GLU A 313 -2.29 12.90 16.76
N ILE A 314 -3.41 12.18 16.63
CA ILE A 314 -3.52 11.01 15.75
C ILE A 314 -3.93 11.43 14.34
N LEU A 315 -4.83 12.41 14.23
CA LEU A 315 -5.32 12.97 12.98
C LEU A 315 -4.86 14.42 12.83
N LEU A 316 -4.48 14.80 11.61
CA LEU A 316 -4.04 16.16 11.31
C LEU A 316 -4.61 16.62 9.96
N ASP A 317 -5.23 17.81 9.92
CA ASP A 317 -5.69 18.37 8.64
C ASP A 317 -4.54 19.09 7.91
N VAL A 318 -4.25 18.64 6.69
CA VAL A 318 -3.19 19.16 5.83
C VAL A 318 -3.73 19.35 4.41
N GLY A 319 -3.72 20.59 3.92
CA GLY A 319 -4.06 20.86 2.51
C GLY A 319 -5.48 20.46 2.09
N GLY A 320 -6.43 20.37 3.04
CA GLY A 320 -7.80 19.91 2.79
C GLY A 320 -8.02 18.40 2.96
N GLU A 321 -6.96 17.64 3.27
CA GLU A 321 -7.01 16.21 3.60
C GLU A 321 -6.78 16.00 5.10
N THR A 322 -7.30 14.91 5.67
CA THR A 322 -6.97 14.50 7.05
C THR A 322 -5.94 13.38 7.00
N TRP A 323 -4.72 13.68 7.42
CA TRP A 323 -3.63 12.73 7.55
C TRP A 323 -3.68 11.98 8.88
N VAL A 324 -3.12 10.77 8.89
CA VAL A 324 -3.04 9.93 10.08
C VAL A 324 -1.59 9.66 10.48
N ARG A 325 -1.34 9.57 11.78
CA ARG A 325 -0.21 8.85 12.38
C ARG A 325 -0.74 7.92 13.44
N TYR A 326 -0.57 6.61 13.27
CA TYR A 326 -1.15 5.66 14.21
C TYR A 326 -0.40 4.33 14.24
N SER A 327 -0.26 3.77 15.44
CA SER A 327 0.13 2.38 15.63
C SER A 327 -0.55 1.88 16.90
N HIS A 328 -1.29 0.77 16.78
CA HIS A 328 -2.04 0.15 17.87
C HIS A 328 -1.19 -0.15 19.12
N SER A 329 0.13 -0.30 18.97
CA SER A 329 1.06 -0.56 20.08
C SER A 329 1.88 0.64 20.52
N SER A 330 1.67 1.81 19.90
CA SER A 330 2.47 3.01 20.08
C SER A 330 1.71 4.19 20.69
N ILE A 331 0.38 4.20 20.58
CA ILE A 331 -0.46 5.23 21.18
C ILE A 331 -0.72 4.91 22.66
N ARG A 332 -0.52 5.91 23.51
CA ARG A 332 -0.88 5.88 24.92
C ARG A 332 -1.73 7.10 25.26
N VAL A 333 -2.67 6.92 26.16
CA VAL A 333 -3.57 7.94 26.66
C VAL A 333 -3.88 7.59 28.12
N ASP A 334 -3.89 8.60 28.98
CA ASP A 334 -4.35 8.43 30.37
C ASP A 334 -5.87 8.40 30.36
N GLU A 335 -6.45 7.23 30.61
CA GLU A 335 -7.91 7.02 30.53
C GLU A 335 -8.67 7.74 31.66
N ASP A 336 -8.03 7.93 32.82
CA ASP A 336 -8.63 8.59 33.97
C ASP A 336 -8.61 10.12 33.79
N GLU A 337 -7.51 10.67 33.27
CA GLU A 337 -7.39 12.10 33.02
C GLU A 337 -8.08 12.53 31.71
N LYS A 338 -8.10 11.68 30.69
CA LYS A 338 -8.58 11.99 29.33
C LYS A 338 -9.55 10.93 28.78
N PRO A 339 -10.70 10.70 29.44
CA PRO A 339 -11.64 9.65 29.06
C PRO A 339 -12.17 9.81 27.63
N ALA A 340 -12.44 11.04 27.17
CA ALA A 340 -12.90 11.30 25.81
C ALA A 340 -11.85 10.92 24.73
N ALA A 341 -10.57 11.17 25.02
CA ALA A 341 -9.47 10.78 24.14
C ALA A 341 -9.30 9.26 24.08
N ALA A 342 -9.45 8.58 25.21
CA ALA A 342 -9.42 7.13 25.30
C ALA A 342 -10.59 6.50 24.53
N GLU A 343 -11.79 7.03 24.69
CA GLU A 343 -12.98 6.61 23.93
C GLU A 343 -12.78 6.80 22.43
N ALA A 344 -12.30 7.97 22.00
CA ALA A 344 -12.05 8.25 20.59
C ALA A 344 -10.96 7.34 19.99
N ASN A 345 -9.88 7.05 20.72
CA ASN A 345 -8.85 6.10 20.29
C ASN A 345 -9.40 4.67 20.19
N ALA A 346 -10.25 4.24 21.14
CA ALA A 346 -10.90 2.93 21.08
C ALA A 346 -11.86 2.82 19.90
N ALA A 347 -12.66 3.86 19.65
CA ALA A 347 -13.54 3.94 18.48
C ALA A 347 -12.76 3.92 17.17
N PHE A 348 -11.64 4.66 17.10
CA PHE A 348 -10.74 4.65 15.95
C PHE A 348 -10.16 3.25 15.68
N ALA A 349 -9.67 2.56 16.71
CA ALA A 349 -9.14 1.20 16.59
C ALA A 349 -10.22 0.21 16.12
N ALA A 350 -11.45 0.34 16.63
CA ALA A 350 -12.57 -0.49 16.21
C ALA A 350 -12.96 -0.24 14.73
N ALA A 351 -13.04 1.03 14.32
CA ALA A 351 -13.31 1.41 12.94
C ALA A 351 -12.22 0.90 11.98
N CYS A 352 -10.94 0.99 12.37
CA CYS A 352 -9.84 0.43 11.58
C CYS A 352 -9.98 -1.07 11.35
N LEU A 353 -10.47 -1.81 12.34
CA LEU A 353 -10.69 -3.25 12.23
C LEU A 353 -11.86 -3.59 11.31
N GLN A 354 -12.91 -2.76 11.31
CA GLN A 354 -14.11 -2.92 10.48
C GLN A 354 -13.88 -2.57 9.01
N HIS A 355 -13.06 -1.55 8.72
CA HIS A 355 -12.84 -1.01 7.38
C HIS A 355 -11.52 -1.45 6.75
N CYS A 356 -11.04 -2.62 7.17
CA CYS A 356 -9.83 -3.23 6.63
C CYS A 356 -10.09 -3.88 5.27
N THR A 357 -9.40 -3.42 4.23
CA THR A 357 -9.32 -4.09 2.93
C THR A 357 -8.08 -4.99 2.89
N SER A 358 -8.15 -6.08 2.13
CA SER A 358 -7.02 -7.00 1.95
C SER A 358 -6.57 -7.05 0.49
N VAL A 359 -5.26 -7.03 0.29
CA VAL A 359 -4.62 -7.20 -1.02
C VAL A 359 -3.56 -8.28 -0.94
N VAL A 360 -3.46 -9.12 -1.96
CA VAL A 360 -2.36 -10.06 -2.10
C VAL A 360 -1.31 -9.39 -2.98
N VAL A 361 -0.06 -9.38 -2.51
CA VAL A 361 1.08 -8.91 -3.30
C VAL A 361 1.74 -10.15 -3.87
N GLU A 362 1.55 -10.38 -5.17
CA GLU A 362 2.10 -11.55 -5.88
C GLU A 362 3.54 -11.31 -6.34
N PRO A 363 4.30 -12.36 -6.69
CA PRO A 363 5.57 -12.20 -7.37
C PRO A 363 5.44 -11.29 -8.61
N GLY A 364 6.25 -10.24 -8.66
CA GLY A 364 6.24 -9.25 -9.76
C GLY A 364 5.41 -8.00 -9.48
N ASP A 365 4.62 -7.99 -8.41
CA ASP A 365 3.80 -6.84 -8.03
C ASP A 365 4.55 -5.87 -7.12
N ILE A 366 4.15 -4.60 -7.17
CA ILE A 366 4.48 -3.60 -6.15
C ILE A 366 3.20 -3.00 -5.58
N LEU A 367 3.08 -3.00 -4.25
CA LEU A 367 2.06 -2.26 -3.54
C LEU A 367 2.67 -1.00 -2.92
N LEU A 368 2.14 0.16 -3.28
CA LEU A 368 2.42 1.43 -2.62
C LEU A 368 1.28 1.73 -1.65
N VAL A 369 1.56 1.87 -0.36
CA VAL A 369 0.58 2.33 0.63
C VAL A 369 0.90 3.76 0.99
N ASN A 370 -0.09 4.65 0.88
CA ASN A 370 0.05 6.04 1.30
C ASN A 370 0.03 6.11 2.83
N ASN A 371 1.18 6.39 3.42
CA ASN A 371 1.40 6.41 4.87
C ASN A 371 0.71 7.60 5.56
N ARG A 372 0.08 8.49 4.79
CA ARG A 372 -0.72 9.63 5.29
C ARG A 372 -2.23 9.36 5.22
N LEU A 373 -2.67 8.53 4.28
CA LEU A 373 -4.09 8.29 3.98
C LEU A 373 -4.56 6.86 4.26
N ALA A 374 -3.65 5.98 4.71
CA ALA A 374 -3.99 4.62 5.09
C ALA A 374 -3.09 4.07 6.19
N LEU A 375 -3.63 3.12 6.96
CA LEU A 375 -2.82 2.21 7.76
C LEU A 375 -2.55 0.93 6.97
N HIS A 376 -1.46 0.25 7.28
CA HIS A 376 -1.20 -1.08 6.74
C HIS A 376 -0.84 -2.11 7.81
N GLY A 377 -1.00 -3.37 7.45
CA GLY A 377 -0.70 -4.52 8.28
C GLY A 377 -0.63 -5.78 7.43
N ARG A 378 -0.82 -6.94 8.05
CA ARG A 378 -0.88 -8.21 7.32
C ARG A 378 -1.67 -9.27 8.07
N GLY A 379 -2.14 -10.26 7.34
CA GLY A 379 -2.64 -11.52 7.90
C GLY A 379 -1.52 -12.36 8.51
N ASP A 380 -1.92 -13.50 9.10
CA ASP A 380 -0.98 -14.49 9.60
C ASP A 380 -0.13 -15.05 8.46
N VAL A 381 1.18 -15.01 8.64
CA VAL A 381 2.15 -15.56 7.68
C VAL A 381 2.31 -17.06 7.91
N GLY A 382 2.42 -17.46 9.18
CA GLY A 382 2.72 -18.84 9.54
C GLY A 382 4.06 -19.33 9.00
N GLY A 383 4.23 -20.66 8.94
CA GLY A 383 5.36 -21.31 8.29
C GLY A 383 6.70 -21.25 9.04
N GLU A 384 7.68 -21.94 8.47
CA GLU A 384 9.07 -21.92 8.93
C GLU A 384 9.87 -20.83 8.20
N ALA A 385 10.94 -20.38 8.85
CA ALA A 385 11.85 -19.40 8.27
C ALA A 385 12.68 -20.01 7.13
N GLY A 386 12.83 -19.27 6.04
CA GLY A 386 13.73 -19.60 4.94
C GLY A 386 13.13 -20.45 3.83
N GLY A 387 13.98 -21.06 2.99
CA GLY A 387 13.55 -21.90 1.87
C GLY A 387 12.59 -21.17 0.91
N GLU A 388 11.42 -21.74 0.66
CA GLU A 388 10.40 -21.14 -0.22
C GLU A 388 9.33 -20.35 0.56
N SER A 389 9.59 -19.92 1.79
CA SER A 389 8.65 -19.10 2.58
C SER A 389 8.35 -17.74 1.92
N ARG A 390 7.30 -17.06 2.40
CA ARG A 390 6.92 -15.72 1.94
C ARG A 390 8.09 -14.73 2.05
N TRP A 391 8.32 -14.00 0.96
CA TRP A 391 9.35 -12.97 0.85
C TRP A 391 8.81 -11.72 0.12
N ILE A 392 8.75 -10.62 0.85
CA ILE A 392 8.46 -9.28 0.32
C ILE A 392 9.66 -8.38 0.63
N LEU A 393 9.99 -7.44 -0.25
CA LEU A 393 10.91 -6.35 0.07
C LEU A 393 10.13 -5.11 0.51
N ARG A 394 10.61 -4.41 1.53
CA ARG A 394 10.10 -3.09 1.92
C ARG A 394 11.13 -2.01 1.62
N THR A 395 10.65 -0.89 1.11
CA THR A 395 11.37 0.40 1.04
C THR A 395 10.38 1.55 1.23
N TYR A 396 10.88 2.79 1.27
CA TYR A 396 10.06 3.97 1.48
C TYR A 396 10.17 4.98 0.33
N GLY A 397 9.05 5.64 0.04
CA GLY A 397 8.98 6.79 -0.84
C GLY A 397 8.67 8.06 -0.03
N LEU A 398 9.39 9.13 -0.33
CA LEU A 398 9.20 10.44 0.29
C LEU A 398 9.39 11.53 -0.76
N ASP A 399 8.53 12.54 -0.76
CA ASP A 399 8.86 13.80 -1.40
C ASP A 399 9.81 14.60 -0.50
N THR A 400 11.00 14.81 -1.02
CA THR A 400 12.15 15.36 -0.31
C THR A 400 12.43 16.82 -0.65
N THR A 401 11.60 17.48 -1.45
CA THR A 401 11.87 18.86 -1.91
C THR A 401 12.00 19.87 -0.78
N GLU A 402 11.38 19.60 0.38
CA GLU A 402 11.39 20.48 1.55
C GLU A 402 12.38 20.03 2.64
N LEU A 403 13.21 19.01 2.38
CA LEU A 403 14.20 18.58 3.38
C LEU A 403 15.28 19.63 3.59
N THR A 404 15.63 19.83 4.86
CA THR A 404 16.80 20.61 5.26
C THR A 404 18.07 19.77 5.18
N LYS A 405 19.23 20.43 5.17
CA LYS A 405 20.53 19.74 5.10
C LYS A 405 20.78 18.80 6.29
N GLY A 406 20.26 19.11 7.47
CA GLY A 406 20.43 18.29 8.68
C GLY A 406 19.65 16.97 8.64
N GLN A 407 18.57 16.93 7.87
CA GLN A 407 17.67 15.76 7.76
C GLN A 407 18.19 14.63 6.87
N ARG A 408 19.38 14.78 6.30
CA ARG A 408 19.96 13.81 5.38
C ARG A 408 21.43 13.55 5.68
N TYR A 409 21.81 12.29 5.68
CA TYR A 409 23.21 11.91 5.76
C TYR A 409 23.96 12.31 4.49
N SER A 410 25.24 12.66 4.63
CA SER A 410 26.06 13.01 3.47
C SER A 410 26.33 11.80 2.56
N LYS A 411 26.49 10.61 3.15
CA LYS A 411 26.59 9.32 2.46
C LYS A 411 26.08 8.18 3.35
N PRO A 412 25.30 7.22 2.80
CA PRO A 412 24.72 7.25 1.46
C PRO A 412 23.63 8.32 1.34
N GLY A 413 23.46 8.87 0.13
CA GLY A 413 22.59 10.03 -0.09
C GLY A 413 21.10 9.76 0.12
N TYR A 414 20.64 8.51 0.02
CA TYR A 414 19.24 8.13 0.27
C TYR A 414 18.88 8.00 1.75
N MET A 415 19.86 8.04 2.65
CA MET A 415 19.65 7.79 4.08
C MET A 415 19.34 9.10 4.80
N LEU A 416 18.22 9.10 5.52
CA LEU A 416 17.70 10.22 6.29
C LEU A 416 18.03 10.05 7.77
N PHE A 417 18.17 11.18 8.46
CA PHE A 417 18.39 11.22 9.90
C PHE A 417 17.06 11.10 10.66
N PRO A 418 17.01 10.44 11.84
CA PRO A 418 18.08 9.66 12.45
C PRO A 418 18.26 8.33 11.73
#